data_AF-A0A8H2Y0Y2-F1
#
_entry.id   AF-A0A8H2Y0Y2-F1
#
_cell.length_a   1.000
_cell.length_b   1.000
_cell.length_c   1.000
_cell.angle_alpha   90.00
_cell.angle_beta   90.00
_cell.angle_gamma   90.00
#
_symmetry.space_group_name_H-M   'P 1'
#
loop_
_entity.id
_entity.type
_entity.pdbx_description
1 polymer ?
#
loop_
_entity_poly.entity_id
_entity_poly.type
_entity_poly.pdbx_seq_one_letter_code
_entity_poly.pdbx_strand_id
1 'polypeptide(L)'
;MSSTKQYKTIGEDLWKGRTEKINAELFTLTYGALVVQLIQDYEDYGEVNKQLDKIYHLDRQAKMVFLLGIQLADHKALKIALTAFYGIGRQTSLRLMARLQIHEHAKVGSLTPPQITQLTAFLSSPSTAPPPMMTPLASPSFVPSATAPPIKYRTVEEGSGRTDRLANIKLESELLREIQENIAHHRAVGTYKGKRHAMGLPVRGQNTRTNAQTARKLNRVERKR
;
A
#
# COMPACT_ATOMS: atom_id res chain seq x y z
N MET A 1 54.69 -32.23 -1.81
CA MET A 1 53.44 -31.95 -2.57
C MET A 1 52.48 -33.16 -2.60
N SER A 2 52.26 -33.86 -1.48
CA SER A 2 51.46 -35.11 -1.44
C SER A 2 50.19 -35.01 -0.58
N SER A 3 50.16 -34.13 0.44
CA SER A 3 49.02 -33.97 1.35
C SER A 3 47.83 -33.21 0.75
N THR A 4 48.04 -32.25 -0.16
CA THR A 4 46.96 -31.45 -0.77
C THR A 4 46.07 -32.26 -1.73
N LYS A 5 46.59 -33.31 -2.35
CA LYS A 5 45.79 -34.21 -3.20
C LYS A 5 44.86 -35.10 -2.37
N GLN A 6 45.29 -35.53 -1.18
CA GLN A 6 44.47 -36.33 -0.26
C GLN A 6 43.26 -35.56 0.30
N TYR A 7 43.43 -34.31 0.72
CA TYR A 7 42.30 -33.52 1.22
C TYR A 7 41.29 -33.16 0.13
N LYS A 8 41.72 -33.06 -1.14
CA LYS A 8 40.83 -32.78 -2.27
C LYS A 8 39.95 -33.99 -2.60
N THR A 9 40.51 -35.20 -2.62
CA THR A 9 39.73 -36.44 -2.84
C THR A 9 38.82 -36.77 -1.65
N ILE A 10 39.29 -36.56 -0.41
CA ILE A 10 38.46 -36.72 0.80
C ILE A 10 37.29 -35.71 0.78
N GLY A 11 37.52 -34.48 0.30
CA GLY A 11 36.47 -33.50 0.09
C GLY A 11 35.46 -33.95 -0.97
N GLU A 12 35.91 -34.35 -2.16
CA GLU A 12 35.01 -34.81 -3.23
C GLU A 12 34.12 -35.99 -2.79
N ASP A 13 34.64 -36.94 -2.01
CA ASP A 13 33.85 -38.08 -1.51
C ASP A 13 32.90 -37.72 -0.35
N LEU A 14 33.24 -36.73 0.49
CA LEU A 14 32.36 -36.24 1.56
C LEU A 14 31.17 -35.42 1.01
N TRP A 15 31.37 -34.73 -0.12
CA TRP A 15 30.39 -33.83 -0.72
C TRP A 15 29.48 -34.52 -1.74
N LYS A 16 29.94 -35.51 -2.52
CA LYS A 16 29.12 -36.24 -3.54
C LYS A 16 27.77 -36.75 -3.01
N GLY A 17 27.72 -37.35 -1.83
CA GLY A 17 26.49 -37.91 -1.26
C GLY A 17 25.50 -36.89 -0.66
N ARG A 18 25.96 -35.67 -0.35
CA ARG A 18 25.13 -34.60 0.24
C ARG A 18 24.72 -33.53 -0.78
N THR A 19 25.58 -33.21 -1.75
CA THR A 19 25.30 -32.21 -2.78
C THR A 19 24.22 -32.65 -3.74
N GLU A 20 24.16 -33.93 -4.13
CA GLU A 20 23.14 -34.39 -5.08
C GLU A 20 21.73 -34.36 -4.49
N LYS A 21 21.56 -34.65 -3.19
CA LYS A 21 20.26 -34.55 -2.51
C LYS A 21 19.83 -33.11 -2.27
N ILE A 22 20.74 -32.24 -1.80
CA ILE A 22 20.43 -30.82 -1.58
C ILE A 22 20.17 -30.13 -2.92
N ASN A 23 20.95 -30.43 -3.97
CA ASN A 23 20.71 -29.91 -5.31
C ASN A 23 19.43 -30.49 -5.92
N ALA A 24 19.11 -31.77 -5.71
CA ALA A 24 17.85 -32.36 -6.17
C ALA A 24 16.64 -31.75 -5.48
N GLU A 25 16.69 -31.50 -4.17
CA GLU A 25 15.63 -30.79 -3.43
C GLU A 25 15.52 -29.33 -3.85
N LEU A 26 16.65 -28.62 -4.03
CA LEU A 26 16.63 -27.27 -4.58
C LEU A 26 16.07 -27.26 -6.01
N PHE A 27 16.42 -28.25 -6.82
CA PHE A 27 16.01 -28.42 -8.21
C PHE A 27 14.52 -28.77 -8.33
N THR A 28 13.98 -29.60 -7.45
CA THR A 28 12.54 -29.87 -7.39
C THR A 28 11.74 -28.70 -6.84
N LEU A 29 12.29 -27.93 -5.90
CA LEU A 29 11.58 -26.83 -5.23
C LEU A 29 11.58 -25.49 -5.98
N THR A 30 12.54 -25.24 -6.88
CA THR A 30 12.69 -23.90 -7.49
C THR A 30 12.22 -23.81 -8.92
N TYR A 31 12.40 -24.84 -9.76
CA TYR A 31 11.88 -24.85 -11.13
C TYR A 31 12.26 -26.12 -11.93
N GLY A 32 13.33 -26.80 -11.54
CA GLY A 32 14.01 -27.82 -12.34
C GLY A 32 13.16 -29.04 -12.69
N ALA A 33 12.32 -29.53 -11.77
CA ALA A 33 11.44 -30.66 -12.06
C ALA A 33 10.39 -30.33 -13.14
N LEU A 34 9.80 -29.13 -13.09
CA LEU A 34 8.83 -28.67 -14.09
C LEU A 34 9.49 -28.49 -15.46
N VAL A 35 10.71 -27.95 -15.49
CA VAL A 35 11.47 -27.77 -16.74
C VAL A 35 11.84 -29.10 -17.37
N VAL A 36 12.29 -30.08 -16.58
CA VAL A 36 12.64 -31.41 -17.11
C VAL A 36 11.41 -32.11 -17.68
N GLN A 37 10.27 -32.02 -17.00
CA GLN A 37 9.02 -32.60 -17.49
C GLN A 37 8.55 -31.92 -18.80
N LEU A 38 8.64 -30.59 -18.87
CA LEU A 38 8.27 -29.86 -20.09
C LEU A 38 9.22 -30.14 -21.26
N ILE A 39 10.52 -30.34 -21.02
CA ILE A 39 11.47 -30.74 -22.07
C ILE A 39 11.22 -32.18 -22.54
N GLN A 40 10.69 -33.06 -21.67
CA GLN A 40 10.30 -34.41 -22.06
C GLN A 40 8.98 -34.43 -22.85
N ASP A 41 8.03 -33.56 -22.48
CA ASP A 41 6.72 -33.46 -23.13
C ASP A 41 6.77 -32.67 -24.46
N TYR A 42 7.75 -31.78 -24.62
CA TYR A 42 7.93 -30.94 -25.80
C TYR A 42 9.37 -31.03 -26.35
N GLU A 43 9.53 -31.49 -27.59
CA GLU A 43 10.84 -31.61 -28.25
C GLU A 43 11.45 -30.25 -28.68
N ASP A 44 10.63 -29.19 -28.78
CA ASP A 44 11.05 -27.84 -29.17
C ASP A 44 11.17 -26.90 -27.97
N TYR A 45 12.38 -26.36 -27.76
CA TYR A 45 12.68 -25.35 -26.75
C TYR A 45 11.82 -24.09 -26.87
N GLY A 46 11.34 -23.75 -28.07
CA GLY A 46 10.43 -22.62 -28.29
C GLY A 46 9.06 -22.81 -27.62
N GLU A 47 8.50 -24.02 -27.66
CA GLU A 47 7.22 -24.35 -27.02
C GLU A 47 7.37 -24.55 -25.50
N VAL A 48 8.50 -25.11 -25.06
CA VAL A 48 8.86 -25.17 -23.63
C VAL A 48 8.83 -23.75 -23.05
N ASN A 49 9.55 -22.79 -23.64
CA ASN A 49 9.59 -21.41 -23.15
C ASN A 49 8.21 -20.72 -23.17
N LYS A 50 7.35 -20.99 -24.17
CA LYS A 50 5.97 -20.48 -24.17
C LYS A 50 5.14 -21.05 -23.02
N GLN A 51 5.33 -22.32 -22.67
CA GLN A 51 4.63 -22.96 -21.54
C GLN A 51 5.18 -22.51 -20.20
N LEU A 52 6.51 -22.39 -20.07
CA LEU A 52 7.17 -21.78 -18.93
C LEU A 52 6.65 -20.34 -18.72
N ASP A 53 6.55 -19.53 -19.77
CA ASP A 53 5.99 -18.18 -19.73
C ASP A 53 4.51 -18.17 -19.33
N LYS A 54 3.67 -19.12 -19.81
CA LYS A 54 2.27 -19.24 -19.34
C LYS A 54 2.20 -19.57 -17.85
N ILE A 55 3.03 -20.49 -17.36
CA ILE A 55 3.09 -20.90 -15.96
C ILE A 55 3.58 -19.73 -15.08
N TYR A 56 4.64 -19.05 -15.48
CA TYR A 56 5.12 -17.85 -14.80
C TYR A 56 4.17 -16.66 -14.91
N HIS A 57 3.40 -16.55 -16.00
CA HIS A 57 2.38 -15.53 -16.15
C HIS A 57 1.16 -15.80 -15.26
N LEU A 58 0.76 -17.07 -15.07
CA LEU A 58 -0.28 -17.47 -14.12
C LEU A 58 0.10 -17.10 -12.68
N ASP A 59 1.36 -17.29 -12.29
CA ASP A 59 1.87 -16.92 -10.96
C ASP A 59 2.04 -15.40 -10.80
N ARG A 60 2.29 -14.68 -11.91
CA ARG A 60 2.35 -13.21 -11.94
C ARG A 60 0.98 -12.53 -11.82
N GLN A 61 -0.14 -13.25 -11.97
CA GLN A 61 -1.47 -12.64 -12.06
C GLN A 61 -2.12 -12.27 -10.72
N ALA A 62 -1.59 -12.71 -9.58
CA ALA A 62 -2.14 -12.35 -8.28
C ALA A 62 -1.03 -12.14 -7.25
N LYS A 63 -0.27 -11.05 -7.40
CA LYS A 63 0.64 -10.59 -6.36
C LYS A 63 -0.18 -9.95 -5.23
N MET A 64 -0.81 -10.79 -4.40
CA MET A 64 -1.65 -10.35 -3.28
C MET A 64 -0.86 -9.43 -2.34
N VAL A 65 -1.18 -8.13 -2.36
CA VAL A 65 -0.56 -7.17 -1.44
C VAL A 65 -1.42 -7.04 -0.18
N PHE A 66 -0.87 -7.52 0.94
CA PHE A 66 -1.45 -7.32 2.27
C PHE A 66 -0.84 -6.08 2.92
N LEU A 67 -1.69 -5.11 3.26
CA LEU A 67 -1.30 -3.88 3.95
C LEU A 67 -2.14 -3.73 5.22
N LEU A 68 -1.47 -3.69 6.38
CA LEU A 68 -2.11 -3.52 7.71
C LEU A 68 -3.31 -4.46 7.96
N GLY A 69 -3.26 -5.69 7.45
CA GLY A 69 -4.32 -6.69 7.60
C GLY A 69 -5.47 -6.59 6.59
N ILE A 70 -5.42 -5.63 5.66
CA ILE A 70 -6.37 -5.53 4.54
C ILE A 70 -5.71 -6.05 3.26
N GLN A 71 -6.42 -6.94 2.56
CA GLN A 71 -6.02 -7.40 1.23
C GLN A 71 -6.46 -6.40 0.17
N LEU A 72 -5.51 -5.84 -0.57
CA LEU A 72 -5.81 -4.98 -1.71
C LEU A 72 -5.80 -5.81 -3.01
N ALA A 73 -6.73 -5.49 -3.91
CA ALA A 73 -6.80 -6.15 -5.21
C ALA A 73 -5.86 -5.50 -6.23
N ASP A 74 -5.02 -6.31 -6.87
CA ASP A 74 -3.88 -5.85 -7.68
C ASP A 74 -4.26 -5.03 -8.91
N HIS A 75 -5.39 -5.38 -9.52
CA HIS A 75 -5.90 -4.74 -10.73
C HIS A 75 -6.43 -3.32 -10.47
N LYS A 76 -6.74 -2.99 -9.21
CA LYS A 76 -7.29 -1.67 -8.85
C LYS A 76 -6.17 -0.63 -8.87
N ALA A 77 -6.54 0.59 -9.28
CA ALA A 77 -5.67 1.74 -9.13
C ALA A 77 -5.41 2.00 -7.63
N LEU A 78 -4.16 2.30 -7.27
CA LEU A 78 -3.77 2.49 -5.87
C LEU A 78 -4.62 3.59 -5.19
N LYS A 79 -4.95 4.65 -5.93
CA LYS A 79 -5.79 5.75 -5.43
C LYS A 79 -7.19 5.34 -4.98
N ILE A 80 -7.73 4.28 -5.56
CA ILE A 80 -9.02 3.71 -5.20
C ILE A 80 -8.83 2.66 -4.11
N ALA A 81 -7.80 1.81 -4.25
CA ALA A 81 -7.51 0.75 -3.29
C ALA A 81 -7.24 1.30 -1.88
N LEU A 82 -6.53 2.42 -1.76
CA LEU A 82 -6.27 3.07 -0.47
C LEU A 82 -7.53 3.60 0.21
N THR A 83 -8.64 3.84 -0.51
CA THR A 83 -9.90 4.26 0.11
C THR A 83 -10.65 3.13 0.82
N ALA A 84 -10.16 1.89 0.70
CA ALA A 84 -10.59 0.79 1.54
C ALA A 84 -10.26 1.03 3.02
N PHE A 85 -9.17 1.77 3.30
CA PHE A 85 -8.79 2.10 4.67
C PHE A 85 -9.70 3.18 5.26
N TYR A 86 -10.23 2.94 6.44
CA TYR A 86 -11.00 3.93 7.19
C TYR A 86 -10.10 5.12 7.58
N GLY A 87 -10.57 6.33 7.27
CA GLY A 87 -9.80 7.56 7.41
C GLY A 87 -9.09 8.03 6.13
N ILE A 88 -8.97 7.17 5.11
CA ILE A 88 -8.39 7.55 3.82
C ILE A 88 -9.49 7.80 2.78
N GLY A 89 -9.54 9.04 2.28
CA GLY A 89 -10.38 9.43 1.15
C GLY A 89 -9.57 9.63 -0.12
N ARG A 90 -10.26 10.04 -1.19
CA ARG A 90 -9.62 10.29 -2.51
C ARG A 90 -8.48 11.31 -2.44
N GLN A 91 -8.70 12.42 -1.74
CA GLN A 91 -7.72 13.52 -1.67
C GLN A 91 -6.51 13.18 -0.80
N THR A 92 -6.72 12.45 0.30
CA THR A 92 -5.62 12.03 1.18
C THR A 92 -4.79 10.95 0.49
N SER A 93 -5.43 10.02 -0.21
CA SER A 93 -4.75 9.01 -1.03
C SER A 93 -3.86 9.61 -2.12
N LEU A 94 -4.37 10.58 -2.91
CA LEU A 94 -3.56 11.27 -3.92
C LEU A 94 -2.35 11.98 -3.30
N ARG A 95 -2.53 12.63 -2.15
CA ARG A 95 -1.45 13.32 -1.44
C ARG A 95 -0.41 12.34 -0.90
N LEU A 96 -0.86 11.19 -0.38
CA LEU A 96 0.01 10.13 0.12
C LEU A 96 0.84 9.54 -1.02
N MET A 97 0.22 9.27 -2.17
CA MET A 97 0.93 8.81 -3.37
C MET A 97 1.98 9.83 -3.84
N ALA A 98 1.63 11.12 -3.85
CA ALA A 98 2.57 12.19 -4.21
C ALA A 98 3.76 12.24 -3.24
N ARG A 99 3.53 12.08 -1.93
CA ARG A 99 4.60 12.05 -0.92
C ARG A 99 5.56 10.89 -1.14
N LEU A 100 5.03 9.70 -1.44
CA LEU A 100 5.82 8.49 -1.68
C LEU A 100 6.35 8.39 -3.11
N GLN A 101 6.21 9.46 -3.91
CA GLN A 101 6.69 9.51 -5.30
C GLN A 101 6.12 8.38 -6.17
N ILE A 102 4.87 7.98 -5.91
CA ILE A 102 4.15 6.98 -6.69
C ILE A 102 3.28 7.70 -7.72
N HIS A 103 3.35 7.26 -8.97
CA HIS A 103 2.55 7.81 -10.06
C HIS A 103 1.04 7.66 -9.82
N GLU A 104 0.23 8.66 -10.18
CA GLU A 104 -1.22 8.68 -9.91
C GLU A 104 -1.98 7.47 -10.47
N HIS A 105 -1.57 7.00 -11.65
CA HIS A 105 -2.22 5.89 -12.35
C HIS A 105 -1.60 4.52 -12.02
N ALA A 106 -0.69 4.44 -11.05
CA ALA A 106 -0.10 3.18 -10.63
C ALA A 106 -1.19 2.21 -10.10
N LYS A 107 -1.08 0.95 -10.49
CA LYS A 107 -1.90 -0.16 -9.95
C LYS A 107 -1.24 -0.73 -8.71
N VAL A 108 -2.02 -1.36 -7.84
CA VAL A 108 -1.49 -2.02 -6.63
C VAL A 108 -0.45 -3.08 -7.00
N GLY A 109 -0.71 -3.89 -8.04
CA GLY A 109 0.24 -4.91 -8.49
C GLY A 109 1.53 -4.37 -9.11
N SER A 110 1.56 -3.11 -9.55
CA SER A 110 2.75 -2.48 -10.13
C SER A 110 3.72 -1.90 -9.09
N LEU A 111 3.39 -1.99 -7.80
CA LEU A 111 4.21 -1.44 -6.73
C LEU A 111 5.46 -2.28 -6.48
N THR A 112 6.58 -1.59 -6.31
CA THR A 112 7.84 -2.21 -5.93
C THR A 112 7.83 -2.57 -4.43
N PRO A 113 8.55 -3.63 -4.00
CA PRO A 113 8.69 -3.96 -2.59
C PRO A 113 9.08 -2.79 -1.67
N PRO A 114 10.05 -1.92 -2.01
CA PRO A 114 10.37 -0.77 -1.15
C PRO A 114 9.23 0.23 -1.05
N GLN A 115 8.47 0.46 -2.13
CA GLN A 115 7.29 1.33 -2.08
C GLN A 115 6.20 0.74 -1.16
N ILE A 116 6.04 -0.58 -1.15
CA ILE A 116 5.11 -1.26 -0.24
C ILE A 116 5.59 -1.09 1.21
N THR A 117 6.88 -1.29 1.50
CA THR A 117 7.45 -1.07 2.84
C THR A 117 7.27 0.38 3.29
N GLN A 118 7.52 1.36 2.43
CA GLN A 118 7.31 2.78 2.71
C GLN A 118 5.83 3.10 2.97
N LEU A 119 4.92 2.56 2.16
CA LEU A 119 3.47 2.67 2.36
C LEU A 119 3.06 2.11 3.73
N THR A 120 3.50 0.90 4.07
CA THR A 120 3.18 0.26 5.37
C THR A 120 3.74 1.07 6.53
N ALA A 121 5.00 1.49 6.46
CA ALA A 121 5.62 2.30 7.51
C ALA A 121 4.90 3.64 7.70
N PHE A 122 4.50 4.28 6.60
CA PHE A 122 3.73 5.53 6.63
C PHE A 122 2.36 5.33 7.28
N LEU A 123 1.61 4.30 6.87
CA LEU A 123 0.28 4.03 7.42
C LEU A 123 0.34 3.56 8.88
N SER A 124 1.41 2.90 9.30
CA SER A 124 1.62 2.53 10.71
C SER A 124 2.05 3.71 11.58
N SER A 125 2.82 4.65 11.02
CA SER A 125 3.43 5.76 11.76
C SER A 125 3.59 7.00 10.87
N PRO A 126 2.53 7.80 10.67
CA PRO A 126 2.57 8.93 9.75
C PRO A 126 3.50 10.06 10.20
N SER A 127 3.70 10.21 11.52
CA SER A 127 4.60 11.22 12.10
C SER A 127 6.08 10.99 11.77
N THR A 128 6.48 9.74 11.49
CA THR A 128 7.88 9.38 11.22
C THR A 128 8.24 9.51 9.75
N ALA A 129 7.25 9.77 8.89
CA ALA A 129 7.45 9.81 7.46
C ALA A 129 8.34 11.00 7.06
N PRO A 130 9.41 10.79 6.26
CA PRO A 130 10.24 11.88 5.78
C PRO A 130 9.37 12.90 5.03
N PRO A 131 9.56 14.21 5.27
CA PRO A 131 8.86 15.24 4.53
C PRO A 131 9.18 15.09 3.03
N PRO A 132 8.24 15.43 2.13
CA PRO A 132 8.54 15.41 0.71
C PRO A 132 9.76 16.30 0.45
N MET A 133 10.76 15.77 -0.25
CA MET A 133 11.94 16.54 -0.61
C MET A 133 11.50 17.77 -1.40
N MET A 134 11.72 18.97 -0.86
CA MET A 134 11.57 20.22 -1.60
C MET A 134 12.72 20.30 -2.59
N THR A 135 12.57 19.69 -3.75
CA THR A 135 13.49 19.94 -4.86
C THR A 135 13.20 21.34 -5.40
N PRO A 136 14.22 22.21 -5.55
CA PRO A 136 14.03 23.44 -6.29
C PRO A 136 13.60 23.05 -7.72
N LEU A 137 12.43 23.52 -8.17
CA LEU A 137 11.87 23.18 -9.48
C LEU A 137 12.78 23.62 -10.64
N ALA A 138 13.74 24.49 -10.38
CA ALA A 138 14.71 25.00 -11.33
C ALA A 138 16.14 24.66 -10.86
N SER A 139 17.01 24.28 -11.80
CA SER A 139 18.44 24.25 -11.55
C SER A 139 18.93 25.66 -11.16
N PRO A 140 20.00 25.79 -10.35
CA PRO A 140 20.54 27.10 -9.97
C PRO A 140 20.87 28.04 -11.15
N SER A 141 21.01 27.48 -12.36
CA SER A 141 21.33 28.20 -13.60
C SER A 141 20.13 28.47 -14.51
N PHE A 142 18.90 28.16 -14.09
CA PHE A 142 17.71 28.34 -14.93
C PHE A 142 17.35 29.83 -15.09
N VAL A 143 17.46 30.34 -16.31
CA VAL A 143 16.97 31.67 -16.68
C VAL A 143 15.63 31.52 -17.42
N PRO A 144 14.51 32.05 -16.91
CA PRO A 144 13.22 31.95 -17.58
C PRO A 144 13.22 32.74 -18.90
N SER A 145 12.49 32.24 -19.91
CA SER A 145 12.34 32.93 -21.19
C SER A 145 11.58 34.26 -21.01
N ALA A 146 12.15 35.35 -21.52
CA ALA A 146 11.63 36.72 -21.37
C ALA A 146 10.23 36.94 -21.99
N THR A 147 9.78 36.04 -22.88
CA THR A 147 8.49 36.15 -23.58
C THR A 147 7.32 35.59 -22.78
N ALA A 148 7.57 34.85 -21.69
CA ALA A 148 6.49 34.34 -20.87
C ALA A 148 5.83 35.50 -20.08
N PRO A 149 4.51 35.71 -20.17
CA PRO A 149 3.84 36.65 -19.28
C PRO A 149 4.18 36.26 -17.84
N PRO A 150 4.42 37.24 -16.94
CA PRO A 150 4.79 36.93 -15.57
C PRO A 150 3.74 36.01 -14.98
N ILE A 151 4.13 34.76 -14.70
CA ILE A 151 3.28 33.83 -13.98
C ILE A 151 2.98 34.54 -12.66
N LYS A 152 1.70 34.85 -12.42
CA LYS A 152 1.26 35.33 -11.11
C LYS A 152 1.45 34.18 -10.13
N TYR A 153 2.67 33.99 -9.63
CA TYR A 153 2.89 33.20 -8.45
C TYR A 153 2.06 33.87 -7.37
N ARG A 154 1.13 33.12 -6.77
CA ARG A 154 0.52 33.55 -5.51
C ARG A 154 1.69 33.83 -4.58
N THR A 155 1.92 35.08 -4.22
CA THR A 155 2.87 35.45 -3.16
C THR A 155 2.56 34.54 -1.98
N VAL A 156 3.51 33.69 -1.63
CA VAL A 156 3.35 32.81 -0.48
C VAL A 156 3.47 33.74 0.72
N GLU A 157 2.35 34.28 1.18
CA GLU A 157 2.28 34.97 2.46
C GLU A 157 2.84 34.01 3.52
N GLU A 158 4.01 34.34 4.07
CA GLU A 158 4.79 33.50 5.01
C GLU A 158 4.10 33.28 6.38
N GLY A 159 2.87 33.78 6.56
CA GLY A 159 2.16 33.84 7.85
C GLY A 159 1.16 32.72 8.15
N SER A 160 1.09 31.67 7.34
CA SER A 160 0.22 30.52 7.62
C SER A 160 1.03 29.25 7.39
N GLY A 161 1.78 28.83 8.41
CA GLY A 161 2.54 27.59 8.41
C GLY A 161 1.66 26.47 7.90
N ARG A 162 1.90 26.02 6.66
CA ARG A 162 1.08 25.00 6.01
C ARG A 162 1.44 23.68 6.66
N THR A 163 0.85 23.42 7.83
CA THR A 163 1.04 22.16 8.55
C THR A 163 0.75 21.01 7.61
N ASP A 164 1.64 20.04 7.60
CA ASP A 164 1.49 18.88 6.75
C ASP A 164 0.24 18.11 7.18
N ARG A 165 -0.79 18.14 6.32
CA ARG A 165 -2.07 17.47 6.58
C ARG A 165 -1.92 15.96 6.75
N LEU A 166 -0.81 15.38 6.29
CA LEU A 166 -0.55 13.96 6.42
C LEU A 166 0.09 13.58 7.76
N ALA A 167 0.69 14.52 8.49
CA ALA A 167 1.50 14.22 9.68
C ALA A 167 0.68 13.58 10.82
N ASN A 168 -0.54 14.05 11.04
CA ASN A 168 -1.41 13.64 12.14
C ASN A 168 -2.64 12.85 11.67
N ILE A 169 -2.52 12.09 10.59
CA ILE A 169 -3.64 11.26 10.12
C ILE A 169 -3.83 10.09 11.08
N LYS A 170 -5.06 9.92 11.57
CA LYS A 170 -5.51 8.75 12.33
C LYS A 170 -6.23 7.79 11.39
N LEU A 171 -5.96 6.50 11.55
CA LEU A 171 -6.48 5.45 10.66
C LEU A 171 -7.20 4.36 11.46
N GLU A 172 -8.12 3.67 10.78
CA GLU A 172 -8.78 2.45 11.26
C GLU A 172 -9.23 2.50 12.73
N SER A 173 -8.64 1.66 13.57
CA SER A 173 -9.00 1.46 14.96
C SER A 173 -8.82 2.73 15.80
N GLU A 174 -7.79 3.52 15.54
CA GLU A 174 -7.52 4.75 16.28
C GLU A 174 -8.60 5.81 15.99
N LEU A 175 -8.91 6.03 14.71
CA LEU A 175 -9.93 6.99 14.31
C LEU A 175 -11.33 6.57 14.78
N LEU A 176 -11.65 5.27 14.68
CA LEU A 176 -12.92 4.74 15.18
C LEU A 176 -13.04 4.88 16.69
N ARG A 177 -11.98 4.57 17.44
CA ARG A 177 -11.94 4.72 18.89
C ARG A 177 -12.15 6.17 19.30
N GLU A 178 -11.45 7.12 18.69
CA GLU A 178 -11.62 8.54 18.98
C GLU A 178 -13.07 9.01 18.72
N ILE A 179 -13.69 8.58 17.60
CA ILE A 179 -15.08 8.92 17.31
C ILE A 179 -16.02 8.34 18.37
N GLN A 180 -15.80 7.09 18.77
CA GLN A 180 -16.59 6.44 19.82
C GLN A 180 -16.44 7.14 21.17
N GLU A 181 -15.21 7.48 21.57
CA GLU A 181 -14.90 8.23 22.79
C GLU A 181 -15.57 9.61 22.78
N ASN A 182 -15.50 10.34 21.67
CA ASN A 182 -16.17 11.63 21.52
C ASN A 182 -17.70 11.52 21.64
N ILE A 183 -18.31 10.50 21.03
CA ILE A 183 -19.75 10.26 21.15
C ILE A 183 -20.12 9.85 22.57
N ALA A 184 -19.33 8.97 23.21
CA ALA A 184 -19.53 8.54 24.58
C ALA A 184 -19.45 9.73 25.55
N HIS A 185 -18.45 10.60 25.37
CA HIS A 185 -18.29 11.83 26.14
C HIS A 185 -19.51 12.76 25.95
N HIS A 186 -19.95 13.02 24.72
CA HIS A 186 -21.14 13.83 24.47
C HIS A 186 -22.42 13.27 25.11
N ARG A 187 -22.55 11.93 25.19
CA ARG A 187 -23.65 11.24 25.87
C ARG A 187 -23.54 11.38 27.39
N ALA A 188 -22.35 11.19 27.96
CA ALA A 188 -22.10 11.31 29.39
C ALA A 188 -22.39 12.73 29.92
N VAL A 189 -21.94 13.76 29.18
CA VAL A 189 -22.22 15.17 29.51
C VAL A 189 -23.71 15.53 29.35
N GLY A 190 -24.48 14.74 28.59
CA GLY A 190 -25.91 15.02 28.38
C GLY A 190 -26.20 16.14 27.36
N THR A 191 -25.21 16.50 26.52
CA THR A 191 -25.37 17.51 25.47
C THR A 191 -26.47 17.14 24.48
N TYR A 192 -27.02 18.15 23.77
CA TYR A 192 -28.01 17.91 22.70
C TYR A 192 -27.52 16.89 21.66
N LYS A 193 -26.25 16.98 21.24
CA LYS A 193 -25.63 16.03 20.31
C LYS A 193 -25.64 14.61 20.88
N GLY A 194 -25.26 14.45 22.14
CA GLY A 194 -25.29 13.17 22.86
C GLY A 194 -26.67 12.54 22.90
N LYS A 195 -27.70 13.33 23.25
CA LYS A 195 -29.11 12.86 23.25
C LYS A 195 -29.54 12.40 21.84
N ARG A 196 -29.21 13.16 20.80
CA ARG A 196 -29.53 12.80 19.40
C ARG A 196 -28.81 11.52 18.95
N HIS A 197 -27.53 11.37 19.28
CA HIS A 197 -26.77 10.14 19.01
C HIS A 197 -27.35 8.93 19.76
N ALA A 198 -27.73 9.08 21.03
CA ALA A 198 -28.37 8.02 21.81
C ALA A 198 -29.72 7.57 21.21
N MET A 199 -30.47 8.50 20.61
CA MET A 199 -31.75 8.24 19.95
C MET A 199 -31.62 7.74 18.51
N GLY A 200 -30.40 7.72 17.93
CA GLY A 200 -30.15 7.39 16.52
C GLY A 200 -30.66 8.45 15.52
N LEU A 201 -30.83 9.69 15.97
CA LEU A 201 -31.37 10.78 15.15
C LEU A 201 -30.25 11.66 14.57
N PRO A 202 -30.48 12.34 13.43
CA PRO A 202 -29.50 13.25 12.84
C PRO A 202 -29.17 14.39 13.80
N VAL A 203 -27.93 14.88 13.84
CA VAL A 203 -27.51 15.83 14.88
C VAL A 203 -27.58 17.30 14.43
N ARG A 204 -27.45 17.56 13.12
CA ARG A 204 -27.27 18.91 12.55
C ARG A 204 -28.59 19.64 12.23
N GLY A 205 -29.64 19.42 13.04
CA GLY A 205 -30.92 20.13 12.85
C GLY A 205 -31.74 19.69 11.62
N GLN A 206 -31.42 18.53 11.04
CA GLN A 206 -32.23 17.97 9.95
C GLN A 206 -33.64 17.61 10.44
N ASN A 207 -34.64 17.78 9.58
CA ASN A 207 -36.05 17.49 9.90
C ASN A 207 -36.25 15.98 10.14
N THR A 208 -36.81 15.64 11.30
CA THR A 208 -37.09 14.25 11.72
C THR A 208 -38.57 13.91 11.71
N ARG A 209 -39.47 14.82 11.31
CA ARG A 209 -40.92 14.56 11.30
C ARG A 209 -41.29 13.40 10.38
N THR A 210 -40.71 13.36 9.18
CA THR A 210 -40.98 12.31 8.18
C THR A 210 -39.90 11.24 8.13
N ASN A 211 -38.64 11.61 8.37
CA ASN A 211 -37.48 10.76 8.07
C ASN A 211 -36.86 10.07 9.32
N ALA A 212 -37.50 10.18 10.50
CA ALA A 212 -36.93 9.65 11.75
C ALA A 212 -36.69 8.14 11.72
N GLN A 213 -37.61 7.36 11.14
CA GLN A 213 -37.47 5.89 11.12
C GLN A 213 -36.26 5.45 10.29
N THR A 214 -36.11 6.01 9.09
CA THR A 214 -34.95 5.78 8.21
C THR A 214 -33.66 6.23 8.88
N ALA A 215 -33.67 7.38 9.55
CA ALA A 215 -32.52 7.89 10.27
C ALA A 215 -32.09 6.93 11.39
N ARG A 216 -33.02 6.43 12.20
CA ARG A 216 -32.71 5.45 13.26
C ARG A 216 -32.14 4.14 12.72
N LYS A 217 -32.62 3.68 11.56
CA LYS A 217 -32.10 2.48 10.90
C LYS A 217 -30.65 2.67 10.42
N LEU A 218 -30.34 3.80 9.80
CA LEU A 218 -29.06 4.07 9.12
C LEU A 218 -28.00 4.75 10.00
N ASN A 219 -28.39 5.45 11.05
CA ASN A 219 -27.47 6.15 11.96
C ASN A 219 -27.03 5.22 13.10
N ARG A 220 -26.26 4.19 12.74
CA ARG A 220 -25.54 3.34 13.69
C ARG A 220 -24.09 3.80 13.79
N VAL A 221 -23.46 3.58 14.93
CA VAL A 221 -22.04 3.92 15.15
C VAL A 221 -21.16 3.06 14.24
N GLU A 222 -21.47 1.76 14.14
CA GLU A 222 -20.83 0.84 13.22
C GLU A 222 -21.58 0.81 11.89
N ARG A 223 -21.25 1.75 11.00
CA ARG A 223 -21.67 1.63 9.60
C ARG A 223 -20.70 0.69 8.89
N LYS A 224 -21.09 -0.57 8.71
CA LYS A 224 -20.40 -1.47 7.79
C LYS A 224 -20.54 -0.87 6.38
N ARG A 225 -19.40 -0.49 5.77
CA ARG A 225 -19.35 -0.07 4.37
C ARG A 225 -19.42 -1.28 3.45
#